data_AF-A0A1N7P991-F1
#
_entry.id   AF-A0A1N7P991-F1
#
_cell.length_a   1.000
_cell.length_b   1.000
_cell.length_c   1.000
_cell.angle_alpha   90.00
_cell.angle_beta   90.00
_cell.angle_gamma   90.00
#
_symmetry.space_group_name_H-M   'P 1'
#
loop_
_entity.id
_entity.type
_entity.pdbx_description
1 polymer ?
#
loop_
_entity_poly.entity_id
_entity_poly.type
_entity_poly.pdbx_seq_one_letter_code
_entity_poly.pdbx_strand_id
1 'polypeptide(L)'
;MLKVMLLNDGEGRAASLRQTLAAAGVHVVAEVAPGADLAASIAQSAADVVLIDSDAPGRDTLENICVASSHSDRPVVMFTDNGNRETIRDALRAGVAAYVVGDVPAARIEPLLTVAIERFAMEKSRREELREAQLRLADRQWVEKAKGILMKTRAISEDEAHRLLRERAMQSQKRLGEVAREVVEMSQWLGNA
;
A
#
# COMPACT_ATOMS: atom_id res chain seq x y z
N MET A 1 5.19 2.69 23.28
CA MET A 1 5.28 1.23 23.38
C MET A 1 4.76 0.67 22.08
N LEU A 2 5.55 -0.14 21.39
CA LEU A 2 5.21 -0.65 20.06
C LEU A 2 4.14 -1.74 20.18
N LYS A 3 3.09 -1.66 19.35
CA LYS A 3 1.99 -2.62 19.30
C LYS A 3 2.14 -3.52 18.08
N VAL A 4 2.02 -4.82 18.29
CA VAL A 4 2.20 -5.80 17.22
C VAL A 4 1.02 -6.74 17.13
N MET A 5 0.70 -7.13 15.90
CA MET A 5 -0.21 -8.24 15.64
C MET A 5 0.63 -9.45 15.25
N LEU A 6 0.39 -10.60 15.88
CA LEU A 6 1.12 -11.83 15.58
C LEU A 6 0.23 -12.79 14.79
N LEU A 7 0.65 -13.14 13.58
CA LEU A 7 0.13 -14.27 12.82
C LEU A 7 1.04 -15.46 13.09
N ASN A 8 0.48 -16.52 13.65
CA ASN A 8 1.19 -17.78 13.81
C ASN A 8 0.72 -18.75 12.72
N ASP A 9 1.56 -19.03 11.72
CA ASP A 9 1.18 -19.79 10.52
C ASP A 9 1.65 -21.27 10.57
N GLY A 10 2.04 -21.79 11.73
CA GLY A 10 2.46 -23.20 11.85
C GLY A 10 3.03 -23.60 13.22
N GLU A 11 3.88 -24.64 13.23
CA GLU A 11 4.63 -25.15 14.40
C GLU A 11 5.78 -24.23 14.83
N GLY A 12 5.67 -22.93 14.55
CA GLY A 12 6.71 -21.94 14.79
C GLY A 12 6.97 -21.64 16.27
N ARG A 13 7.94 -20.76 16.50
CA ARG A 13 8.44 -20.31 17.80
C ARG A 13 7.49 -19.35 18.52
N ALA A 14 6.19 -19.37 18.27
CA ALA A 14 5.25 -18.35 18.74
C ALA A 14 5.38 -18.09 20.26
N ALA A 15 5.62 -19.14 21.06
CA ALA A 15 5.88 -18.97 22.50
C ALA A 15 7.19 -18.22 22.81
N SER A 16 8.30 -18.60 22.16
CA SER A 16 9.62 -17.95 22.32
C SER A 16 9.62 -16.51 21.78
N LEU A 17 9.01 -16.30 20.61
CA LEU A 17 8.87 -14.98 20.01
C LEU A 17 8.04 -14.05 20.92
N ARG A 18 6.91 -14.52 21.47
CA ARG A 18 6.14 -13.75 22.47
C ARG A 18 6.96 -13.38 23.69
N GLN A 19 7.73 -14.32 24.24
CA GLN A 19 8.60 -14.05 25.40
C GLN A 19 9.65 -12.99 25.06
N THR A 20 10.23 -13.08 23.88
CA THR A 20 11.26 -12.14 23.42
C THR A 20 10.67 -10.75 23.13
N LEU A 21 9.47 -10.68 22.55
CA LEU A 21 8.72 -9.44 22.35
C LEU A 21 8.37 -8.78 23.68
N ALA A 22 7.88 -9.55 24.66
CA ALA A 22 7.58 -9.05 26.00
C ALA A 22 8.85 -8.51 26.70
N ALA A 23 9.96 -9.24 26.60
CA ALA A 23 11.26 -8.80 27.14
C ALA A 23 11.80 -7.54 26.43
N ALA A 24 11.42 -7.32 25.17
CA ALA A 24 11.75 -6.13 24.40
C ALA A 24 10.81 -4.93 24.69
N GLY A 25 9.80 -5.09 25.57
CA GLY A 25 8.80 -4.06 25.83
C GLY A 25 7.84 -3.82 24.67
N VAL A 26 7.66 -4.82 23.80
CA VAL A 26 6.74 -4.81 22.67
C VAL A 26 5.43 -5.51 23.07
N HIS A 27 4.29 -4.90 22.76
CA HIS A 27 2.98 -5.39 23.17
C HIS A 27 2.25 -6.10 22.04
N VAL A 28 1.93 -7.38 22.23
CA VAL A 28 1.07 -8.13 21.30
C VAL A 28 -0.40 -7.76 21.56
N VAL A 29 -1.03 -7.04 20.63
CA VAL A 29 -2.41 -6.54 20.78
C VAL A 29 -3.46 -7.45 20.15
N ALA A 30 -3.03 -8.32 19.23
CA ALA A 30 -3.90 -9.26 18.55
C ALA A 30 -3.10 -10.45 18.06
N GLU A 31 -3.73 -11.61 18.05
CA GLU A 31 -3.20 -12.83 17.46
C GLU A 31 -4.18 -13.35 16.42
N VAL A 32 -3.64 -13.75 15.27
CA VAL A 32 -4.41 -14.20 14.12
C VAL A 32 -4.05 -15.66 13.86
N ALA A 33 -5.07 -16.50 13.76
CA ALA A 33 -4.92 -17.91 13.44
C ALA A 33 -4.57 -18.09 11.95
N PRO A 34 -3.92 -19.21 11.56
CA PRO A 34 -3.72 -19.55 10.16
C PRO A 34 -5.04 -19.54 9.39
N GLY A 35 -5.01 -19.07 8.15
CA GLY A 35 -6.17 -19.06 7.25
C GLY A 35 -7.24 -18.01 7.54
N ALA A 36 -7.09 -17.18 8.58
CA ALA A 36 -7.96 -16.03 8.78
C ALA A 36 -7.67 -14.93 7.75
N ASP A 37 -8.65 -14.07 7.50
CA ASP A 37 -8.46 -12.88 6.66
C ASP A 37 -7.51 -11.90 7.36
N LEU A 38 -6.26 -11.91 6.89
CA LEU A 38 -5.21 -11.08 7.43
C LEU A 38 -5.52 -9.59 7.21
N ALA A 39 -6.06 -9.22 6.05
CA ALA A 39 -6.35 -7.82 5.73
C ALA A 39 -7.46 -7.26 6.63
N ALA A 40 -8.52 -8.03 6.86
CA ALA A 40 -9.59 -7.65 7.78
C ALA A 40 -9.08 -7.55 9.24
N SER A 41 -8.26 -8.50 9.67
CA SER A 41 -7.68 -8.53 11.02
C SER A 41 -6.77 -7.32 11.27
N ILE A 42 -5.93 -6.99 10.28
CA ILE A 42 -5.10 -5.79 10.27
C ILE A 42 -5.97 -4.53 10.39
N ALA A 43 -7.02 -4.42 9.56
CA ALA A 43 -7.88 -3.24 9.54
C ALA A 43 -8.56 -2.97 10.89
N GLN A 44 -8.92 -4.03 11.62
CA GLN A 44 -9.58 -3.95 12.93
C GLN A 44 -8.60 -3.81 14.11
N SER A 45 -7.31 -4.02 13.88
CA SER A 45 -6.28 -4.01 14.93
C SER A 45 -5.66 -2.62 15.14
N ALA A 46 -5.26 -2.31 16.37
CA ALA A 46 -4.47 -1.12 16.69
C ALA A 46 -2.96 -1.35 16.59
N ALA A 47 -2.52 -2.40 15.87
CA ALA A 47 -1.10 -2.73 15.70
C ALA A 47 -0.38 -1.72 14.81
N ASP A 48 0.89 -1.46 15.14
CA ASP A 48 1.83 -0.66 14.36
C ASP A 48 2.55 -1.51 13.30
N VAL A 49 2.77 -2.79 13.59
CA VAL A 49 3.42 -3.76 12.69
C VAL A 49 2.80 -5.14 12.83
N VAL A 50 2.77 -5.88 11.73
CA VAL A 50 2.32 -7.28 11.67
C VAL A 50 3.54 -8.18 11.68
N LEU A 51 3.58 -9.14 12.59
CA LEU A 51 4.60 -10.16 12.69
C LEU A 51 4.04 -11.48 12.20
N ILE A 52 4.77 -12.16 11.34
CA ILE A 52 4.44 -13.49 10.85
C ILE A 52 5.53 -14.44 11.31
N ASP A 53 5.16 -15.47 12.07
CA ASP A 53 6.05 -16.56 12.44
C ASP A 53 5.76 -17.75 11.51
N SER A 54 6.65 -17.99 10.53
CA SER A 54 6.47 -19.03 9.52
C SER A 54 7.81 -19.48 8.92
N ASP A 55 8.11 -20.78 8.95
CA ASP A 55 9.34 -21.34 8.37
C ASP A 55 9.21 -21.61 6.86
N ALA A 56 8.01 -21.93 6.41
CA ALA A 56 7.71 -22.21 5.02
C ALA A 56 6.32 -21.66 4.71
N PRO A 57 6.19 -20.34 4.44
CA PRO A 57 4.90 -19.77 4.12
C PRO A 57 4.38 -20.44 2.85
N GLY A 58 3.18 -21.00 2.94
CA GLY A 58 2.48 -21.53 1.78
C GLY A 58 2.19 -20.42 0.77
N ARG A 59 1.84 -20.81 -0.46
CA ARG A 59 1.39 -19.84 -1.48
C ARG A 59 0.21 -19.01 -0.96
N ASP A 60 -0.74 -19.65 -0.30
CA ASP A 60 -1.91 -19.00 0.28
C ASP A 60 -1.52 -17.92 1.31
N THR A 61 -0.53 -18.19 2.17
CA THR A 61 -0.01 -17.20 3.13
C THR A 61 0.63 -16.01 2.39
N LEU A 62 1.47 -16.27 1.39
CA LEU A 62 2.11 -15.21 0.60
C LEU A 62 1.08 -14.38 -0.19
N GLU A 63 0.03 -15.01 -0.73
CA GLU A 63 -1.06 -14.32 -1.39
C GLU A 63 -1.84 -13.43 -0.42
N ASN A 64 -2.16 -13.93 0.78
CA ASN A 64 -2.79 -13.15 1.84
C ASN A 64 -1.92 -11.96 2.26
N ILE A 65 -0.60 -12.13 2.37
CA ILE A 65 0.35 -11.04 2.63
C ILE A 65 0.33 -10.01 1.49
N CYS A 66 0.30 -10.45 0.24
CA CYS A 66 0.23 -9.57 -0.92
C CYS A 66 -1.03 -8.71 -0.90
N VAL A 67 -2.19 -9.33 -0.66
CA VAL A 67 -3.47 -8.60 -0.55
C VAL A 67 -3.44 -7.63 0.62
N ALA A 68 -2.98 -8.07 1.80
CA ALA A 68 -2.89 -7.25 3.00
C ALA A 68 -1.94 -6.06 2.83
N SER A 69 -0.72 -6.27 2.33
CA SER A 69 0.31 -5.24 2.19
C SER A 69 -0.02 -4.20 1.11
N SER A 70 -0.88 -4.56 0.14
CA SER A 70 -1.35 -3.66 -0.91
C SER A 70 -2.39 -2.65 -0.39
N HIS A 71 -3.19 -3.03 0.60
CA HIS A 71 -4.32 -2.24 1.10
C HIS A 71 -4.10 -1.68 2.52
N SER A 72 -3.05 -2.11 3.21
CA SER A 72 -2.75 -1.73 4.58
C SER A 72 -1.61 -0.72 4.68
N ASP A 73 -1.72 0.12 5.70
CA ASP A 73 -0.69 1.07 6.11
C ASP A 73 0.33 0.48 7.08
N ARG A 74 0.19 -0.81 7.43
CA ARG A 74 1.00 -1.48 8.43
C ARG A 74 2.03 -2.38 7.75
N PRO A 75 3.33 -2.24 8.06
CA PRO A 75 4.36 -3.15 7.57
C PRO A 75 4.13 -4.57 8.06
N VAL A 76 4.49 -5.54 7.21
CA VAL A 76 4.55 -6.96 7.57
C VAL A 76 6.00 -7.36 7.73
N VAL A 77 6.36 -7.97 8.86
CA VAL A 77 7.69 -8.50 9.16
C VAL A 77 7.57 -9.99 9.39
N MET A 78 8.40 -10.77 8.70
CA MET A 78 8.37 -12.23 8.80
C MET A 78 9.59 -12.72 9.58
N PHE A 79 9.34 -13.54 10.60
CA PHE A 79 10.33 -14.29 11.36
C PHE A 79 10.28 -15.76 10.95
N THR A 80 11.46 -16.36 10.78
CA THR A 80 11.61 -17.70 10.21
C THR A 80 12.97 -18.27 10.59
N ASP A 81 13.15 -19.59 10.55
CA ASP A 81 14.47 -20.23 10.58
C ASP A 81 14.96 -20.62 9.17
N ASN A 82 14.16 -20.34 8.14
CA ASN A 82 14.49 -20.67 6.77
C ASN A 82 15.32 -19.58 6.08
N GLY A 83 16.60 -19.87 5.85
CA GLY A 83 17.52 -19.00 5.13
C GLY A 83 17.50 -19.15 3.60
N ASN A 84 16.54 -19.89 3.02
CA ASN A 84 16.51 -20.14 1.57
C ASN A 84 16.28 -18.84 0.79
N ARG A 85 17.19 -18.54 -0.14
CA ARG A 85 17.19 -17.33 -0.97
C ARG A 85 15.94 -17.19 -1.85
N GLU A 86 15.35 -18.29 -2.30
CA GLU A 86 14.12 -18.29 -3.08
C GLU A 86 12.94 -17.87 -2.22
N THR A 87 12.77 -18.48 -1.05
CA THR A 87 11.73 -18.12 -0.07
C THR A 87 11.84 -16.66 0.39
N ILE A 88 13.06 -16.17 0.64
CA ILE A 88 13.32 -14.75 0.96
C ILE A 88 12.82 -13.85 -0.18
N ARG A 89 13.13 -14.19 -1.43
CA ARG A 89 12.73 -13.40 -2.60
C ARG A 89 11.22 -13.38 -2.76
N ASP A 90 10.56 -14.52 -2.57
CA ASP A 90 9.12 -14.65 -2.71
C ASP A 90 8.38 -13.87 -1.62
N ALA A 91 8.85 -13.92 -0.37
CA ALA A 91 8.31 -13.11 0.72
C ALA A 91 8.46 -11.59 0.45
N LEU A 92 9.63 -11.15 -0.02
CA LEU A 92 9.84 -9.74 -0.39
C LEU A 92 8.93 -9.31 -1.55
N ARG A 93 8.72 -10.19 -2.54
CA ARG A 93 7.77 -9.92 -3.66
C ARG A 93 6.32 -9.89 -3.21
N ALA A 94 5.96 -10.66 -2.19
CA ALA A 94 4.66 -10.63 -1.56
C ALA A 94 4.41 -9.35 -0.74
N GLY A 95 5.42 -8.48 -0.57
CA GLY A 95 5.26 -7.18 0.11
C GLY A 95 5.64 -7.18 1.59
N VAL A 96 6.39 -8.19 2.05
CA VAL A 96 7.00 -8.18 3.39
C VAL A 96 8.05 -7.07 3.47
N ALA A 97 7.96 -6.23 4.51
CA ALA A 97 8.88 -5.11 4.75
C ALA A 97 10.25 -5.58 5.27
N ALA A 98 10.30 -6.67 6.03
CA ALA A 98 11.54 -7.29 6.50
C ALA A 98 11.39 -8.81 6.70
N TYR A 99 12.42 -9.55 6.35
CA TYR A 99 12.52 -11.00 6.52
C TYR A 99 13.68 -11.31 7.47
N VAL A 100 13.37 -11.95 8.59
CA VAL A 100 14.27 -12.14 9.72
C VAL A 100 14.51 -13.64 9.91
N VAL A 101 15.76 -14.06 9.68
CA VAL A 101 16.19 -15.46 9.81
C VAL A 101 16.84 -15.69 11.16
N GLY A 102 16.41 -16.73 11.87
CA GLY A 102 16.94 -17.13 13.16
C GLY A 102 16.40 -16.29 14.33
N ASP A 103 16.98 -16.51 15.51
CA ASP A 103 16.60 -15.80 16.71
C ASP A 103 17.16 -14.37 16.73
N VAL A 104 16.33 -13.42 17.19
CA VAL A 104 16.76 -12.04 17.44
C VAL A 104 16.77 -11.79 18.94
N PRO A 105 17.91 -11.37 19.53
CA PRO A 105 17.95 -10.94 20.92
C PRO A 105 16.92 -9.85 21.21
N ALA A 106 16.26 -9.91 22.37
CA ALA A 106 15.20 -8.95 22.76
C ALA A 106 15.63 -7.49 22.61
N ALA A 107 16.88 -7.15 22.97
CA ALA A 107 17.43 -5.80 22.85
C ALA A 107 17.50 -5.27 21.40
N ARG A 108 17.40 -6.13 20.38
CA ARG A 108 17.41 -5.75 18.96
C ARG A 108 16.04 -5.77 18.29
N ILE A 109 15.00 -6.29 18.96
CA ILE A 109 13.66 -6.40 18.36
C ILE A 109 13.07 -5.02 18.09
N GLU A 110 12.98 -4.15 19.11
CA GLU A 110 12.37 -2.83 18.93
C GLU A 110 13.10 -2.01 17.84
N PRO A 111 14.45 -1.92 17.83
CA PRO A 111 15.15 -1.21 16.77
C PRO A 111 14.91 -1.80 15.37
N LEU A 112 14.85 -3.13 15.25
CA LEU A 112 14.57 -3.82 13.99
C LEU A 112 13.18 -3.45 13.47
N LEU A 113 12.17 -3.51 14.33
CA LEU A 113 10.79 -3.19 13.96
C LEU A 113 10.64 -1.71 13.61
N THR A 114 11.27 -0.81 14.36
CA THR A 114 11.29 0.62 14.07
C THR A 114 11.90 0.91 12.70
N VAL A 115 13.04 0.28 12.35
CA VAL A 115 13.61 0.41 11.00
C VAL A 115 12.67 -0.14 9.92
N ALA A 116 11.99 -1.25 10.17
CA ALA A 116 11.03 -1.82 9.22
C ALA A 116 9.83 -0.89 8.98
N ILE A 117 9.32 -0.24 10.04
CA ILE A 117 8.22 0.73 9.98
C ILE A 117 8.62 1.96 9.16
N GLU A 118 9.74 2.58 9.50
CA GLU A 118 10.22 3.77 8.78
C GLU A 118 10.49 3.45 7.31
N ARG A 119 11.14 2.31 7.03
CA ARG A 119 11.41 1.90 5.64
C ARG A 119 10.12 1.68 4.85
N PHE A 120 9.11 1.08 5.46
CA PHE A 120 7.81 0.89 4.81
C PHE A 120 7.10 2.22 4.55
N ALA A 121 7.12 3.14 5.50
CA ALA A 121 6.55 4.48 5.34
C ALA A 121 7.21 5.25 4.18
N MET A 122 8.54 5.20 4.10
CA MET A 122 9.29 5.81 2.99
C MET A 122 8.91 5.20 1.64
N GLU A 123 8.83 3.87 1.55
CA GLU A 123 8.49 3.18 0.31
C GLU A 123 7.05 3.48 -0.12
N LYS A 124 6.13 3.54 0.84
CA LYS A 124 4.75 3.95 0.59
C LYS A 124 4.66 5.37 0.03
N SER A 125 5.38 6.34 0.62
CA SER A 125 5.41 7.73 0.11
C SER A 125 5.89 7.79 -1.33
N ARG A 126 7.00 7.11 -1.64
CA ARG A 126 7.54 7.05 -3.02
C ARG A 126 6.56 6.44 -4.01
N ARG A 127 5.88 5.36 -3.62
CA ARG A 127 4.88 4.69 -4.45
C ARG A 127 3.69 5.61 -4.72
N GLU A 128 3.26 6.36 -3.71
CA GLU A 128 2.17 7.31 -3.84
C GLU A 128 2.55 8.51 -4.72
N GLU A 129 3.73 9.07 -4.55
CA GLU A 129 4.27 10.13 -5.41
C GLU A 129 4.38 9.67 -6.88
N LEU A 130 4.85 8.43 -7.11
CA LEU A 130 4.91 7.83 -8.43
C LEU A 130 3.51 7.70 -9.04
N ARG A 131 2.54 7.20 -8.27
CA ARG A 131 1.14 7.05 -8.68
C ARG A 131 0.55 8.40 -9.08
N GLU A 132 0.76 9.43 -8.26
CA GLU A 132 0.29 10.78 -8.57
C GLU A 132 0.93 11.36 -9.82
N ALA A 133 2.24 11.17 -10.01
CA ALA A 133 2.95 11.64 -11.20
C ALA A 133 2.43 10.95 -12.47
N GLN A 134 2.22 9.64 -12.43
CA GLN A 134 1.64 8.87 -13.52
C GLN A 134 0.22 9.35 -13.85
N LEU A 135 -0.61 9.63 -12.83
CA LEU A 135 -1.95 10.18 -13.04
C LEU A 135 -1.91 11.57 -13.68
N ARG A 136 -1.02 12.46 -13.24
CA ARG A 136 -0.85 13.79 -13.86
C ARG A 136 -0.44 13.68 -15.32
N LEU A 137 0.46 12.74 -15.65
CA LEU A 137 0.87 12.50 -17.03
C LEU A 137 -0.28 11.96 -17.88
N ALA A 138 -1.03 10.98 -17.35
CA ALA A 138 -2.19 10.39 -18.02
C ALA A 138 -3.34 11.38 -18.25
N ASP A 139 -3.50 12.36 -17.35
CA ASP A 139 -4.51 13.42 -17.45
C ASP A 139 -4.15 14.46 -18.51
N ARG A 140 -2.86 14.72 -18.75
CA ARG A 140 -2.40 15.78 -19.67
C ARG A 140 -2.99 15.62 -21.07
N GLN A 141 -3.00 14.41 -21.63
CA GLN A 141 -3.57 14.17 -22.96
C GLN A 141 -5.07 14.50 -23.04
N TRP A 142 -5.81 14.29 -21.96
CA TRP A 142 -7.25 14.57 -21.90
C TRP A 142 -7.50 16.07 -21.78
N VAL A 143 -6.72 16.76 -20.96
CA VAL A 143 -6.78 18.22 -20.82
C VAL A 143 -6.49 18.91 -22.16
N GLU A 144 -5.45 18.50 -22.88
CA GLU A 144 -5.15 19.06 -24.21
C GLU A 144 -6.30 18.84 -25.20
N LYS A 145 -6.87 17.63 -25.26
CA LYS A 145 -8.02 17.32 -26.12
C LYS A 145 -9.25 18.15 -25.75
N ALA A 146 -9.57 18.25 -24.46
CA ALA A 146 -10.71 19.02 -23.97
C ALA A 146 -10.56 20.52 -24.28
N LYS A 147 -9.37 21.10 -24.10
CA LYS A 147 -9.06 22.48 -24.50
C LYS A 147 -9.35 22.67 -25.99
N GLY A 148 -8.83 21.78 -26.85
CA GLY A 148 -9.05 21.84 -28.29
C GLY A 148 -10.53 21.78 -28.69
N ILE A 149 -11.35 20.99 -27.99
CA ILE A 149 -12.81 20.94 -28.20
C ILE A 149 -13.46 22.26 -27.78
N LEU A 150 -13.16 22.76 -26.58
CA LEU A 150 -13.73 24.01 -26.06
C LEU A 150 -13.38 25.21 -26.94
N MET A 151 -12.13 25.28 -27.43
CA MET A 151 -11.68 26.30 -28.37
C MET A 151 -12.53 26.29 -29.65
N LYS A 152 -12.79 25.12 -30.22
CA LYS A 152 -13.60 24.98 -31.45
C LYS A 152 -15.08 25.29 -31.22
N THR A 153 -15.67 24.76 -30.14
CA THR A 153 -17.11 24.87 -29.89
C THR A 153 -17.51 26.25 -29.36
N ARG A 154 -16.64 26.91 -28.60
CA ARG A 154 -16.94 28.22 -27.97
C ARG A 154 -16.16 29.40 -28.55
N ALA A 155 -15.28 29.16 -29.52
CA ALA A 155 -14.42 30.19 -30.13
C ALA A 155 -13.61 30.99 -29.09
N ILE A 156 -13.08 30.29 -28.07
CA ILE A 156 -12.27 30.88 -26.99
C ILE A 156 -10.79 30.50 -27.16
N SER A 157 -9.91 31.29 -26.54
CA SER A 157 -8.48 31.01 -26.47
C SER A 157 -8.15 29.77 -25.63
N GLU A 158 -6.93 29.26 -25.77
CA GLU A 158 -6.45 28.13 -24.96
C GLU A 158 -6.45 28.46 -23.45
N ASP A 159 -6.04 29.67 -23.08
CA ASP A 159 -6.01 30.15 -21.69
C ASP A 159 -7.41 30.23 -21.08
N GLU A 160 -8.40 30.68 -21.86
CA GLU A 160 -9.80 30.68 -21.46
C GLU A 160 -10.37 29.26 -21.33
N ALA A 161 -10.04 28.36 -22.26
CA ALA A 161 -10.47 26.96 -22.19
C ALA A 161 -9.90 26.25 -20.96
N HIS A 162 -8.61 26.44 -20.66
CA HIS A 162 -7.97 25.87 -19.48
C HIS A 162 -8.56 26.42 -18.18
N ARG A 163 -8.81 27.73 -18.11
CA ARG A 163 -9.47 28.37 -16.97
C ARG A 163 -10.87 27.82 -16.74
N LEU A 164 -11.66 27.67 -17.81
CA LEU A 164 -13.00 27.10 -17.74
C LEU A 164 -13.00 25.65 -17.22
N LEU A 165 -12.08 24.81 -17.69
CA LEU A 165 -11.90 23.44 -17.18
C LEU A 165 -11.56 23.43 -15.69
N ARG A 166 -10.66 24.33 -15.26
CA ARG A 166 -10.26 24.46 -13.85
C ARG A 166 -11.40 24.93 -12.96
N GLU A 167 -12.15 25.95 -13.38
CA GLU A 167 -13.32 26.44 -12.66
C GLU A 167 -14.37 25.33 -12.50
N ARG A 168 -14.63 24.58 -13.57
CA ARG A 168 -15.57 23.45 -13.52
C ARG A 168 -15.08 22.33 -12.60
N ALA A 169 -13.79 22.03 -12.60
CA ALA A 169 -13.19 21.06 -11.69
C ALA A 169 -13.36 21.47 -10.22
N MET A 170 -13.10 22.74 -9.91
CA MET A 170 -13.29 23.29 -8.55
C MET A 170 -14.75 23.24 -8.11
N GLN A 171 -15.69 23.70 -8.95
CA GLN A 171 -17.13 23.68 -8.66
C GLN A 171 -17.67 22.26 -8.44
N SER A 172 -17.11 21.28 -9.13
CA SER A 172 -17.55 19.88 -9.08
C SER A 172 -16.77 19.03 -8.06
N GLN A 173 -15.81 19.62 -7.33
CA GLN A 173 -14.85 18.91 -6.47
C GLN A 173 -14.16 17.71 -7.14
N LYS A 174 -13.90 17.82 -8.44
CA LYS A 174 -13.24 16.80 -9.27
C LYS A 174 -11.84 17.24 -9.67
N ARG A 175 -11.00 16.28 -10.06
CA ARG A 175 -9.69 16.59 -10.62
C ARG A 175 -9.85 17.13 -12.05
N LEU A 176 -8.91 17.99 -12.47
CA LEU A 176 -8.93 18.60 -13.79
C LEU A 176 -9.01 17.57 -14.93
N GLY A 177 -8.29 16.45 -14.79
CA GLY A 177 -8.30 15.36 -15.78
C GLY A 177 -9.65 14.64 -15.88
N GLU A 178 -10.41 14.53 -14.79
CA GLU A 178 -11.76 13.93 -14.81
C GLU A 178 -12.73 14.81 -15.59
N VAL A 179 -12.74 16.11 -15.30
CA VAL A 179 -13.57 17.08 -16.06
C VAL A 179 -13.17 17.11 -17.54
N ALA A 180 -11.87 17.03 -17.83
CA ALA A 180 -11.40 16.98 -19.21
C ALA A 180 -11.89 15.72 -19.95
N ARG A 181 -11.88 14.56 -19.29
CA ARG A 181 -12.45 13.32 -19.87
C ARG A 181 -13.94 13.47 -20.13
N GLU A 182 -14.71 13.99 -19.17
CA GLU A 182 -16.15 14.23 -19.34
C GLU A 182 -16.45 15.13 -20.55
N VAL A 183 -15.67 16.19 -20.76
CA VAL A 183 -15.82 17.08 -21.93
C VAL A 183 -15.53 16.33 -23.23
N VAL A 184 -14.46 15.53 -23.27
CA VAL A 184 -14.09 14.76 -24.46
C VAL A 184 -15.15 13.70 -24.79
N GLU A 185 -15.62 12.97 -23.78
CA GLU A 185 -16.67 11.96 -23.92
C GLU A 185 -17.97 12.61 -24.41
N MET A 186 -18.43 13.68 -23.77
CA MET A 186 -19.65 14.41 -24.17
C MET A 186 -19.56 14.90 -25.62
N SER A 187 -18.41 15.40 -26.05
CA SER A 187 -18.22 15.82 -27.45
C SER A 187 -18.25 14.66 -28.43
N GLN A 188 -17.80 13.46 -28.06
CA GLN A 188 -17.90 12.27 -28.90
C GLN A 188 -19.35 11.82 -29.06
N TRP A 189 -20.14 11.89 -27.98
CA TRP A 189 -21.57 11.59 -28.03
C TRP A 189 -22.37 12.57 -28.88
N LEU A 190 -22.04 13.86 -28.81
CA LEU A 190 -22.73 14.92 -29.57
C LEU A 190 -22.21 15.08 -31.01
N GLY A 191 -21.01 14.54 -31.32
CA GLY A 191 -20.35 14.67 -32.63
C GLY A 191 -20.58 13.51 -33.62
N ASN A 192 -21.38 12.50 -33.24
CA ASN A 192 -21.81 11.39 -34.09
C ASN A 192 -23.26 11.54 -34.61
N ALA A 193 -23.73 12.78 -34.82
CA ALA A 193 -25.01 13.10 -35.46
C ALA A 193 -24.80 13.89 -36.75
#